data_AF-A0A651GSS1-F1
#
_entry.id   AF-A0A651GSS1-F1
#
_cell.length_a   1.000
_cell.length_b   1.000
_cell.length_c   1.000
_cell.angle_alpha   90.00
_cell.angle_beta   90.00
_cell.angle_gamma   90.00
#
_symmetry.space_group_name_H-M   'P 1'
#
loop_
_entity.id
_entity.type
_entity.pdbx_description
1 polymer ?
#
loop_
_entity_poly.entity_id
_entity_poly.type
_entity_poly.pdbx_seq_one_letter_code
_entity_poly.pdbx_strand_id
1 'polypeptide(L)'
;MRTIAGILFMAFFAPLLQAQTDSLASDTVLSSQSIPGEVRVHGGERLLALLDTLTELSYPLEGFRIQLAFGKKDEVNELRTEFLKAYPALGAYISWLQPNFRLRIGDFRTRLQAERFKQEIQETYPGCYIVRDIIEFSTDENDLD
;
A
#
# COMPACT_ATOMS: atom_id res chain seq x y z
N MET A 1 -68.62 54.10 -2.09
CA MET A 1 -70.05 53.73 -2.14
C MET A 1 -70.10 52.21 -2.22
N ARG A 2 -70.29 51.50 -1.10
CA ARG A 2 -71.56 51.10 -0.44
C ARG A 2 -72.45 50.24 -1.35
N THR A 3 -72.52 48.94 -1.04
CA THR A 3 -73.67 47.98 -1.03
C THR A 3 -73.16 46.58 -1.41
N ILE A 4 -72.96 45.64 -0.47
CA ILE A 4 -73.92 44.85 0.32
C ILE A 4 -74.61 43.76 -0.50
N ALA A 5 -74.28 42.52 -0.11
CA ALA A 5 -75.11 41.32 0.05
C ALA A 5 -75.93 40.79 -1.13
N GLY A 6 -76.18 39.49 -1.26
CA GLY A 6 -75.93 38.34 -0.39
C GLY A 6 -76.39 37.11 -1.18
N ILE A 7 -75.71 35.97 -1.01
CA ILE A 7 -76.18 34.85 -0.16
C ILE A 7 -77.50 34.30 -0.72
N LEU A 8 -77.58 33.05 -1.18
CA LEU A 8 -77.94 31.89 -0.35
C LEU A 8 -78.06 30.70 -1.34
N PHE A 9 -77.51 29.51 -1.12
CA PHE A 9 -78.17 28.41 -0.40
C PHE A 9 -77.12 27.27 -0.31
N MET A 10 -76.52 26.98 0.85
CA MET A 10 -76.93 25.92 1.80
C MET A 10 -77.32 24.61 1.10
N ALA A 11 -76.90 23.41 1.47
CA ALA A 11 -76.00 22.81 2.46
C ALA A 11 -76.07 21.29 2.18
N PHE A 12 -75.42 20.48 3.03
CA PHE A 12 -75.27 19.01 3.00
C PHE A 12 -74.07 18.58 2.16
N PHE A 13 -72.94 18.15 2.73
CA PHE A 13 -72.77 17.21 3.82
C PHE A 13 -71.34 17.39 4.38
N ALA A 14 -71.18 17.52 5.70
CA ALA A 14 -69.89 17.55 6.41
C ALA A 14 -70.02 16.63 7.64
N PRO A 15 -68.98 16.34 8.44
CA PRO A 15 -67.52 16.54 8.30
C PRO A 15 -66.72 15.24 8.63
N LEU A 16 -65.38 15.23 8.48
CA LEU A 16 -64.52 14.66 9.52
C LEU A 16 -63.06 15.16 9.45
N LEU A 17 -62.70 15.89 10.52
CA LEU A 17 -61.43 16.03 11.26
C LEU A 17 -60.07 15.95 10.52
N GLN A 18 -59.33 17.07 10.54
CA GLN A 18 -58.21 17.39 11.45
C GLN A 18 -56.89 16.69 11.04
N ALA A 19 -56.07 17.38 10.25
CA ALA A 19 -55.02 18.31 10.72
C ALA A 19 -53.82 17.57 11.33
N GLN A 20 -52.72 17.49 10.56
CA GLN A 20 -51.38 17.29 11.10
C GLN A 20 -50.40 18.18 10.35
N THR A 21 -49.77 19.07 11.11
CA THR A 21 -48.54 19.79 10.79
C THR A 21 -47.38 18.84 11.02
N ASP A 22 -46.55 18.58 10.01
CA ASP A 22 -45.29 17.88 10.22
C ASP A 22 -44.12 18.75 9.79
N SER A 23 -43.36 19.17 10.78
CA SER A 23 -41.95 19.48 10.69
C SER A 23 -41.15 18.16 10.57
N LEU A 24 -40.43 17.97 9.47
CA LEU A 24 -39.26 17.08 9.43
C LEU A 24 -38.14 17.86 8.74
N ALA A 25 -37.19 18.41 9.48
CA ALA A 25 -36.03 17.71 10.04
C ALA A 25 -35.18 17.07 8.93
N SER A 26 -34.06 17.74 8.70
CA SER A 26 -32.89 17.30 7.96
C SER A 26 -32.54 15.85 8.28
N ASP A 27 -32.27 15.06 7.25
CA ASP A 27 -31.11 14.17 7.12
C ASP A 27 -31.47 12.90 6.34
N THR A 28 -30.83 12.73 5.18
CA THR A 28 -30.42 11.40 4.74
C THR A 28 -29.05 11.54 4.09
N VAL A 29 -28.05 11.34 4.94
CA VAL A 29 -26.70 10.95 4.55
C VAL A 29 -26.81 9.71 3.66
N LEU A 30 -26.35 9.82 2.41
CA LEU A 30 -26.13 8.65 1.55
C LEU A 30 -25.01 7.81 2.17
N SER A 31 -25.40 6.82 2.96
CA SER A 31 -24.57 5.66 3.25
C SER A 31 -24.29 4.95 1.93
N SER A 32 -23.10 5.14 1.36
CA SER A 32 -22.59 4.23 0.35
C SER A 32 -22.31 2.90 1.06
N GLN A 33 -23.21 1.95 0.96
CA GLN A 33 -22.91 0.57 1.31
C GLN A 33 -21.84 0.09 0.33
N SER A 34 -20.59 -0.06 0.81
CA SER A 34 -19.58 -0.79 0.06
C SER A 34 -20.01 -2.26 0.05
N ILE A 35 -20.47 -2.72 -1.10
CA ILE A 35 -20.53 -4.15 -1.36
C ILE A 35 -19.08 -4.55 -1.60
N PRO A 36 -18.45 -5.36 -0.73
CA PRO A 36 -17.14 -5.92 -1.06
C PRO A 36 -17.35 -6.81 -2.28
N GLY A 37 -16.96 -6.32 -3.45
CA GLY A 37 -16.91 -7.12 -4.66
C GLY A 37 -15.88 -8.22 -4.45
N GLU A 38 -16.34 -9.46 -4.27
CA GLU A 38 -15.45 -10.62 -4.28
C GLU A 38 -14.96 -10.82 -5.72
N VAL A 39 -13.77 -10.30 -6.02
CA VAL A 39 -13.09 -10.54 -7.30
C VAL A 39 -12.57 -11.97 -7.27
N ARG A 40 -13.38 -12.90 -7.77
CA ARG A 40 -12.95 -14.28 -8.02
C ARG A 40 -12.02 -14.28 -9.22
N VAL A 41 -10.71 -14.30 -8.95
CA VAL A 41 -9.68 -14.46 -9.98
C VAL A 41 -9.77 -15.88 -10.53
N HIS A 42 -10.44 -16.04 -11.66
CA HIS A 42 -10.44 -17.28 -12.44
C HIS A 42 -9.14 -17.37 -13.26
N GLY A 43 -8.01 -17.59 -12.58
CA GLY A 43 -6.76 -17.92 -13.23
C GLY A 43 -6.85 -19.33 -13.81
N GLY A 44 -7.03 -19.46 -15.13
CA GLY A 44 -6.99 -20.78 -15.77
C GLY A 44 -5.63 -21.45 -15.54
N GLU A 45 -5.58 -22.78 -15.49
CA GLU A 45 -4.35 -23.56 -15.24
C GLU A 45 -3.19 -23.18 -16.18
N ARG A 46 -3.50 -22.75 -17.41
CA ARG A 46 -2.52 -22.26 -18.38
C ARG A 46 -1.82 -20.96 -17.95
N LEU A 47 -2.52 -20.06 -17.25
CA LEU A 47 -1.90 -18.84 -16.73
C LEU A 47 -0.89 -19.19 -15.64
N LEU A 48 -1.26 -20.08 -14.72
CA LEU A 48 -0.36 -20.56 -13.67
C LEU A 48 0.91 -21.21 -14.25
N ALA A 49 0.75 -22.05 -15.28
CA ALA A 49 1.89 -22.68 -15.96
C ALA A 49 2.81 -21.66 -16.67
N LEU A 50 2.25 -20.58 -17.20
CA LEU A 50 3.04 -19.51 -17.81
C LEU A 50 3.77 -18.67 -16.76
N LEU A 51 3.15 -18.37 -15.61
CA LEU A 51 3.86 -17.71 -14.52
C LEU A 51 5.03 -18.57 -14.02
N ASP A 52 4.82 -19.87 -13.85
CA ASP A 52 5.85 -20.81 -13.39
C ASP A 52 7.06 -20.85 -14.34
N THR A 53 6.79 -20.93 -15.65
CA THR A 53 7.82 -20.89 -16.69
C THR A 53 8.59 -19.56 -16.70
N LEU A 54 7.92 -18.44 -16.42
CA LEU A 54 8.57 -17.13 -16.37
C LEU A 54 9.39 -16.94 -15.09
N THR A 55 8.93 -17.50 -13.96
CA THR A 55 9.67 -17.48 -12.69
C THR A 55 10.91 -18.36 -12.72
N GLU A 56 10.88 -19.51 -13.42
CA GLU A 56 12.06 -20.36 -13.62
C GLU A 56 13.12 -19.69 -14.51
N LEU A 57 12.72 -18.77 -15.37
CA LEU A 57 13.62 -17.94 -16.17
C LEU A 57 14.07 -16.66 -15.44
N SER A 58 13.99 -16.62 -14.10
CA SER A 58 14.50 -15.50 -13.29
C SER A 58 15.96 -15.22 -13.65
N TYR A 59 16.15 -14.27 -14.57
CA TYR A 59 17.45 -13.87 -15.03
C TYR A 59 18.13 -13.13 -13.88
N PRO A 60 19.43 -13.38 -13.64
CA PRO A 60 20.18 -12.60 -12.67
C PRO A 60 20.09 -11.12 -13.06
N LEU A 61 19.32 -10.35 -12.31
CA LEU A 61 19.15 -8.93 -12.57
C LEU A 61 20.36 -8.21 -11.99
N GLU A 62 21.08 -7.49 -12.85
CA GLU A 62 22.12 -6.59 -12.39
C GLU A 62 21.49 -5.42 -11.63
N GLY A 63 21.92 -5.22 -10.40
CA GLY A 63 21.47 -4.11 -9.57
C GLY A 63 22.56 -3.62 -8.64
N PHE A 64 22.11 -3.00 -7.56
CA PHE A 64 22.98 -2.38 -6.57
C PHE A 64 22.55 -2.83 -5.17
N ARG A 65 23.54 -3.11 -4.34
CA ARG A 65 23.36 -3.34 -2.89
C ARG A 65 24.26 -2.39 -2.14
N ILE A 66 23.92 -2.11 -0.89
CA ILE A 66 24.81 -1.35 -0.01
C ILE A 66 25.54 -2.32 0.90
N GLN A 67 26.86 -2.23 0.94
CA GLN A 67 27.65 -2.94 1.94
C GLN A 67 27.65 -2.08 3.22
N LEU A 68 27.16 -2.68 4.31
CA LEU A 68 26.99 -2.02 5.60
C LEU A 68 28.20 -2.20 6.51
N ALA A 69 28.69 -3.43 6.63
CA ALA A 69 29.78 -3.78 7.54
C ALA A 69 30.62 -4.95 7.01
N PHE A 70 31.85 -5.05 7.52
CA PHE A 70 32.78 -6.13 7.26
C PHE A 70 33.51 -6.49 8.55
N GLY A 71 33.40 -7.74 9.03
CA GLY A 71 33.92 -8.12 10.33
C GLY A 71 33.70 -9.57 10.69
N LYS A 72 33.69 -9.85 12.00
CA LYS A 72 33.45 -11.21 12.52
C LYS A 72 31.99 -11.60 12.35
N LYS A 73 31.72 -12.89 12.39
CA LYS A 73 30.36 -13.45 12.22
C LYS A 73 29.35 -12.88 13.23
N ASP A 74 29.77 -12.77 14.50
CA ASP A 74 28.88 -12.36 15.58
C ASP A 74 28.49 -10.88 15.46
N GLU A 75 29.49 -10.00 15.28
CA GLU A 75 29.28 -8.56 15.05
C GLU A 75 28.36 -8.31 13.83
N VAL A 76 28.57 -9.03 12.73
CA VAL A 76 27.75 -8.91 11.52
C VAL A 76 26.31 -9.40 11.74
N ASN A 77 26.11 -10.45 12.53
CA ASN A 77 24.78 -10.97 12.85
C ASN A 77 23.99 -10.04 13.77
N GLU A 78 24.66 -9.43 14.75
CA GLU A 78 24.05 -8.43 15.63
C GLU A 78 23.58 -7.22 14.82
N LEU A 79 24.46 -6.66 13.98
CA LEU A 79 24.12 -5.55 13.08
C LEU A 79 23.00 -5.90 12.09
N ARG A 80 22.99 -7.12 11.54
CA ARG A 80 21.89 -7.59 10.69
C ARG A 80 20.56 -7.57 11.44
N THR A 81 20.56 -8.05 12.68
CA THR A 81 19.35 -8.13 13.50
C THR A 81 18.83 -6.73 13.85
N GLU A 82 19.72 -5.80 14.16
CA GLU A 82 19.37 -4.39 14.36
C GLU A 82 18.80 -3.76 13.09
N PHE A 83 19.46 -3.97 11.95
CA PHE A 83 19.02 -3.44 10.67
C PHE A 83 17.63 -3.95 10.27
N LEU A 84 17.38 -5.26 10.38
CA LEU A 84 16.08 -5.85 10.04
C LEU A 84 14.95 -5.37 10.96
N LYS A 85 15.26 -4.97 12.20
CA LYS A 85 14.28 -4.34 13.09
C LYS A 85 13.93 -2.92 12.66
N ALA A 86 14.93 -2.16 12.18
CA ALA A 86 14.72 -0.79 11.71
C ALA A 86 14.07 -0.75 10.31
N TYR A 87 14.46 -1.65 9.41
CA TYR A 87 14.03 -1.70 8.01
C TYR A 87 13.51 -3.10 7.64
N PRO A 88 12.30 -3.47 8.07
CA PRO A 88 11.74 -4.80 7.81
C PRO A 88 11.42 -5.04 6.32
N ALA A 89 11.25 -3.97 5.53
CA ALA A 89 10.97 -4.07 4.10
C ALA A 89 12.23 -4.39 3.26
N LEU A 90 13.43 -4.22 3.81
CA LEU A 90 14.68 -4.39 3.06
C LEU A 90 15.38 -5.69 3.47
N GLY A 91 15.82 -6.44 2.45
CA GLY A 91 16.61 -7.65 2.64
C GLY A 91 18.00 -7.36 3.23
N ALA A 92 18.50 -8.28 4.05
CA ALA A 92 19.86 -8.24 4.59
C ALA A 92 20.57 -9.58 4.36
N TYR A 93 21.70 -9.52 3.65
CA TYR A 93 22.44 -10.64 3.09
C TYR A 93 23.85 -10.69 3.69
N ILE A 94 24.19 -11.81 4.31
CA ILE A 94 25.55 -12.07 4.81
C ILE A 94 26.27 -12.93 3.79
N SER A 95 27.44 -12.47 3.35
CA SER A 95 28.32 -13.25 2.48
C SER A 95 29.63 -13.52 3.21
N TRP A 96 30.10 -14.75 3.12
CA TRP A 96 31.41 -15.13 3.62
C TRP A 96 32.49 -14.62 2.66
N LEU A 97 33.50 -13.94 3.21
CA LEU A 97 34.69 -13.49 2.49
C LEU A 97 35.90 -13.72 3.40
N GLN A 98 36.50 -14.90 3.26
CA GLN A 98 37.52 -15.39 4.19
C GLN A 98 38.62 -14.34 4.46
N PRO A 99 39.02 -14.13 5.74
CA PRO A 99 38.55 -14.82 6.96
C PRO A 99 37.24 -14.27 7.57
N ASN A 100 36.69 -13.18 7.04
CA ASN A 100 35.62 -12.40 7.64
C ASN A 100 34.27 -12.59 6.93
N PHE A 101 33.26 -11.86 7.39
CA PHE A 101 31.93 -11.80 6.82
C PHE A 101 31.62 -10.36 6.41
N ARG A 102 30.90 -10.19 5.30
CA ARG A 102 30.37 -8.89 4.87
C ARG A 102 28.85 -8.91 4.94
N LEU A 103 28.27 -7.79 5.39
CA LEU A 103 26.84 -7.55 5.40
C LEU A 103 26.46 -6.63 4.23
N ARG A 104 25.59 -7.11 3.35
CA ARG A 104 24.97 -6.33 2.28
C ARG A 104 23.49 -6.18 2.55
N ILE A 105 22.91 -5.05 2.17
CA ILE A 105 21.51 -4.73 2.41
C ILE A 105 20.86 -4.13 1.16
N GLY A 106 19.55 -4.36 1.08
CA GLY A 106 18.67 -3.87 0.03
C GLY A 106 18.94 -4.45 -1.35
N ASP A 107 17.97 -4.27 -2.23
CA ASP A 107 18.02 -4.65 -3.64
C ASP A 107 17.55 -3.46 -4.47
N PHE A 108 18.50 -2.67 -4.97
CA PHE A 108 18.21 -1.42 -5.67
C PHE A 108 18.41 -1.59 -7.18
N ARG A 109 17.38 -1.31 -7.97
CA ARG A 109 17.47 -1.35 -9.45
C ARG A 109 18.38 -0.26 -9.99
N THR A 110 18.33 0.92 -9.39
CA THR A 110 19.11 2.08 -9.85
C THR A 110 20.11 2.54 -8.80
N ARG A 111 21.26 3.05 -9.26
CA ARG A 111 22.24 3.67 -8.38
C ARG A 111 21.64 4.84 -7.60
N LEU A 112 20.74 5.62 -8.20
CA LEU A 112 20.12 6.76 -7.54
C LEU A 112 19.30 6.35 -6.31
N GLN A 113 18.52 5.26 -6.40
CA GLN A 113 17.79 4.72 -5.25
C GLN A 113 18.76 4.29 -4.14
N ALA A 114 19.85 3.60 -4.51
CA ALA A 114 20.87 3.19 -3.55
C ALA A 114 21.56 4.40 -2.89
N GLU A 115 21.88 5.47 -3.64
CA GLU A 115 22.48 6.68 -3.05
C GLU A 115 21.52 7.38 -2.08
N ARG A 116 20.23 7.45 -2.40
CA ARG A 116 19.21 8.01 -1.49
C ARG A 116 19.17 7.25 -0.18
N PHE A 117 19.05 5.92 -0.23
CA PHE A 117 19.01 5.11 0.98
C PHE A 117 20.34 5.14 1.75
N LYS A 118 21.46 5.16 1.03
CA LYS A 118 22.78 5.33 1.65
C LYS A 118 22.84 6.62 2.47
N GLN A 119 22.35 7.75 1.95
CA GLN A 119 22.34 9.02 2.66
C GLN A 119 21.52 8.96 3.96
N GLU A 120 20.39 8.23 3.94
CA GLU A 120 19.54 8.03 5.12
C GLU A 120 20.27 7.23 6.22
N ILE A 121 20.96 6.15 5.84
CA ILE A 121 21.63 5.26 6.80
C ILE A 121 23.05 5.71 7.16
N GLN A 122 23.63 6.66 6.43
CA GLN A 122 25.04 7.06 6.58
C GLN A 122 25.34 7.65 7.96
N GLU A 123 24.35 8.29 8.58
CA GLU A 123 24.48 8.83 9.94
C GLU A 123 24.59 7.73 11.00
N THR A 124 23.82 6.63 10.83
CA THR A 124 23.83 5.49 11.75
C THR A 124 24.99 4.53 11.48
N TYR A 125 25.32 4.31 10.20
CA TYR A 125 26.32 3.34 9.75
C TYR A 125 27.40 4.05 8.93
N PRO A 126 28.40 4.65 9.61
CA PRO A 126 29.50 5.30 8.91
C PRO A 126 30.33 4.27 8.14
N GLY A 127 30.68 4.58 6.89
CA GLY A 127 31.48 3.70 6.03
C GLY A 127 30.70 2.76 5.13
N CYS A 128 29.37 2.89 5.05
CA CYS A 128 28.57 2.18 4.06
C CYS A 128 28.85 2.67 2.63
N TYR A 129 28.84 1.74 1.67
CA TYR A 129 29.08 2.06 0.25
C TYR A 129 28.29 1.16 -0.70
N ILE A 130 28.03 1.68 -1.90
CA ILE A 130 27.22 0.99 -2.92
C ILE A 130 28.10 0.08 -3.76
N VAL A 131 27.63 -1.13 -3.97
CA VAL A 131 28.30 -2.19 -4.74
C VAL A 131 27.32 -2.72 -5.79
N ARG A 132 27.81 -2.97 -7.01
CA ARG A 132 27.03 -3.70 -8.01
C ARG A 132 26.97 -5.17 -7.65
N ASP A 133 25.77 -5.73 -7.64
CA ASP A 133 25.53 -7.13 -7.31
C ASP A 133 24.35 -7.65 -8.12
N ILE A 134 24.22 -8.98 -8.20
CA ILE A 134 23.00 -9.59 -8.72
C ILE A 134 21.97 -9.51 -7.61
N ILE A 135 20.86 -8.84 -7.90
CA ILE A 135 19.77 -8.61 -6.95
C ILE A 135 18.58 -9.49 -7.29
N GLU A 136 17.83 -9.86 -6.25
CA GLU A 136 16.55 -10.51 -6.41
C GLU A 136 15.50 -9.42 -6.31
N PHE A 137 15.00 -8.96 -7.45
CA PHE A 137 13.98 -7.91 -7.50
C PHE A 137 12.66 -8.52 -7.95
N SER A 138 11.74 -8.75 -7.01
CA SER A 138 10.33 -8.98 -7.36
C SER A 138 9.72 -7.64 -7.73
N THR A 139 9.10 -7.56 -8.90
CA THR A 139 8.31 -6.38 -9.26
C THR A 139 7.00 -6.49 -8.51
N ASP A 140 6.86 -5.72 -7.43
CA ASP A 140 5.58 -5.55 -6.78
C ASP A 140 4.75 -4.60 -7.67
N GLU A 141 3.54 -5.01 -8.05
CA GLU A 141 2.69 -4.27 -9.01
C GLU A 141 2.39 -2.82 -8.61
N ASN A 142 2.65 -2.43 -7.35
CA ASN A 142 2.39 -1.11 -6.80
C ASN A 142 3.44 -0.03 -7.16
N ASP A 143 4.53 -0.38 -7.85
CA ASP A 143 5.59 0.57 -8.25
C ASP A 143 5.34 1.25 -9.63
N LEU A 144 4.17 1.02 -10.25
CA LEU A 144 3.83 1.49 -11.61
C LEU A 144 3.00 2.79 -11.68
N ASP A 145 2.84 3.50 -10.56
CA ASP A 145 2.07 4.75 -10.48
C ASP A 145 2.91 6.03 -10.67
#